data_AF-A0A3E0H5P0-F1
#
_entry.id   AF-A0A3E0H5P0-F1
#
_cell.length_a   1.000
_cell.length_b   1.000
_cell.length_c   1.000
_cell.angle_alpha   90.00
_cell.angle_beta   90.00
_cell.angle_gamma   90.00
#
_symmetry.space_group_name_H-M   'P 1'
#
loop_
_entity.id
_entity.type
_entity.pdbx_description
1 polymer ?
#
loop_
_entity_poly.entity_id
_entity_poly.type
_entity_poly.pdbx_seq_one_letter_code
_entity_poly.pdbx_strand_id
1 'polypeptide(L)'
;MTFDEFFRASYPRLLARAVLLCGHRADAEDVAAQAFAEVARNWARVVGYDAPEAYLHVTMTRKAFRLFRQRRRQEEVAALELPRVPHETPDDAIAAKEVLAAIAGLPPTQRAVLVHCCLDGMRQQDVADVLGIQRGTVAAHLHKARAALSVKLGIPVPTLRDPSWASAPAHVEVKALRHVEQWLAAAFAADVMTRDRVRAAVDLVHPPQRWWRRG
;
A
#
# COMPACT_ATOMS: atom_id res chain seq x y z
N MET A 1 9.47 -1.52 22.94
CA MET A 1 8.92 -2.17 21.73
C MET A 1 10.06 -2.83 20.98
N THR A 2 9.99 -4.15 20.83
CA THR A 2 10.93 -4.92 20.01
C THR A 2 10.56 -4.83 18.53
N PHE A 3 11.49 -5.19 17.63
CA PHE A 3 11.17 -5.27 16.20
C PHE A 3 10.12 -6.33 15.91
N ASP A 4 10.10 -7.45 16.65
CA ASP A 4 9.12 -8.51 16.46
C ASP A 4 7.70 -8.06 16.81
N GLU A 5 7.56 -7.29 17.89
CA GLU A 5 6.29 -6.63 18.25
C GLU A 5 5.86 -5.65 17.16
N PHE A 6 6.78 -4.79 16.71
CA PHE A 6 6.51 -3.82 15.65
C PHE A 6 6.12 -4.49 14.32
N PHE A 7 6.84 -5.55 13.93
CA PHE A 7 6.55 -6.34 12.75
C PHE A 7 5.15 -6.94 12.81
N ARG A 8 4.82 -7.63 13.92
CA ARG A 8 3.49 -8.25 14.09
C ARG A 8 2.36 -7.23 14.05
N ALA A 9 2.55 -6.07 14.68
CA ALA A 9 1.56 -5.01 14.70
C ALA A 9 1.38 -4.33 13.33
N SER A 10 2.48 -4.09 12.61
CA SER A 10 2.46 -3.32 11.35
C SER A 10 2.19 -4.16 10.11
N TYR A 11 2.52 -5.46 10.15
CA TYR A 11 2.53 -6.35 9.00
C TYR A 11 1.21 -6.36 8.20
N PRO A 12 0.03 -6.56 8.82
CA PRO A 12 -1.20 -6.72 8.05
C PRO A 12 -1.56 -5.47 7.25
N ARG A 13 -1.41 -4.29 7.87
CA ARG A 13 -1.69 -3.01 7.22
C ARG A 13 -0.65 -2.66 6.16
N LEU A 14 0.63 -2.97 6.41
CA LEU A 14 1.67 -2.73 5.42
C LEU A 14 1.44 -3.58 4.16
N LEU A 15 1.13 -4.87 4.33
CA LEU A 15 0.90 -5.76 3.20
C LEU A 15 -0.37 -5.38 2.42
N ALA A 16 -1.45 -4.98 3.12
CA ALA A 16 -2.64 -4.43 2.48
C ALA A 16 -2.32 -3.24 1.57
N ARG A 17 -1.52 -2.28 2.05
CA ARG A 17 -1.07 -1.14 1.23
C ARG A 17 -0.16 -1.57 0.08
N ALA A 18 0.75 -2.50 0.31
CA ALA A 18 1.62 -3.01 -0.73
C ALA A 18 0.82 -3.67 -1.87
N VAL A 19 -0.26 -4.40 -1.54
CA VAL A 19 -1.20 -4.96 -2.54
C VAL A 19 -1.89 -3.85 -3.33
N LEU A 20 -2.37 -2.79 -2.67
CA LEU A 20 -2.98 -1.64 -3.33
C LEU A 20 -2.03 -0.89 -4.26
N LEU A 21 -0.73 -0.87 -3.96
CA LEU A 21 0.30 -0.25 -4.80
C LEU A 21 0.74 -1.15 -5.96
N CYS A 22 1.03 -2.40 -5.68
CA CYS A 22 1.61 -3.33 -6.65
C CYS A 22 0.57 -3.88 -7.62
N GLY A 23 -0.68 -4.07 -7.16
CA GLY A 23 -1.71 -4.76 -7.94
C GLY A 23 -1.44 -6.26 -8.12
N HIS A 24 -0.46 -6.82 -7.40
CA HIS A 24 -0.12 -8.24 -7.38
C HIS A 24 0.39 -8.66 -6.00
N ARG A 25 -0.04 -9.82 -5.51
CA ARG A 25 0.27 -10.30 -4.15
C ARG A 25 1.75 -10.63 -3.95
N ALA A 26 2.37 -11.39 -4.85
CA ALA A 26 3.78 -11.76 -4.70
C ALA A 26 4.72 -10.54 -4.70
N ASP A 27 4.43 -9.55 -5.55
CA ASP A 27 5.19 -8.28 -5.58
C ASP A 27 4.98 -7.50 -4.28
N ALA A 28 3.76 -7.52 -3.73
CA ALA A 28 3.46 -6.91 -2.44
C ALA A 28 4.19 -7.58 -1.27
N GLU A 29 4.24 -8.92 -1.25
CA GLU A 29 4.98 -9.70 -0.25
C GLU A 29 6.48 -9.41 -0.31
N ASP A 30 7.07 -9.36 -1.51
CA ASP A 30 8.49 -9.02 -1.71
C ASP A 30 8.79 -7.57 -1.29
N VAL A 31 7.97 -6.61 -1.72
CA VAL A 31 8.10 -5.20 -1.31
C VAL A 31 8.00 -5.05 0.22
N ALA A 32 7.06 -5.75 0.86
CA ALA A 32 6.89 -5.74 2.31
C ALA A 32 8.12 -6.34 3.00
N ALA A 33 8.62 -7.49 2.53
CA ALA A 33 9.82 -8.13 3.08
C ALA A 33 11.04 -7.21 2.96
N GLN A 34 11.27 -6.61 1.79
CA GLN A 34 12.37 -5.66 1.59
C GLN A 34 12.24 -4.39 2.45
N ALA A 35 11.01 -3.94 2.74
CA ALA A 35 10.76 -2.80 3.61
C ALA A 35 11.08 -3.14 5.07
N PHE A 36 10.56 -4.25 5.56
CA PHE A 36 10.84 -4.72 6.92
C PHE A 36 12.32 -5.07 7.12
N ALA A 37 13.00 -5.65 6.14
CA ALA A 37 14.44 -5.91 6.23
C ALA A 37 15.28 -4.63 6.32
N GLU A 38 14.87 -3.55 5.64
CA GLU A 38 15.53 -2.26 5.77
C GLU A 38 15.26 -1.59 7.13
N VAL A 39 14.05 -1.71 7.64
CA VAL A 39 13.71 -1.23 9.00
C VAL A 39 14.44 -2.03 10.06
N ALA A 40 14.51 -3.36 9.94
CA ALA A 40 15.24 -4.24 10.84
C ALA A 40 16.73 -3.85 10.93
N ARG A 41 17.37 -3.61 9.78
CA ARG A 41 18.77 -3.12 9.70
C ARG A 41 19.01 -1.81 10.46
N ASN A 42 17.99 -0.96 10.52
CA ASN A 42 18.07 0.36 11.12
C ASN A 42 17.29 0.45 12.44
N TRP A 43 16.91 -0.69 13.04
CA TRP A 43 15.89 -0.72 14.08
C TRP A 43 16.23 0.15 15.29
N ALA A 44 17.49 0.13 15.74
CA ALA A 44 17.95 0.94 16.87
C ALA A 44 17.70 2.45 16.69
N ARG A 45 17.73 2.95 15.45
CA ARG A 45 17.41 4.33 15.11
C ARG A 45 15.91 4.53 14.91
N VAL A 46 15.26 3.62 14.19
CA VAL A 46 13.85 3.73 13.80
C VAL A 46 12.91 3.68 15.00
N VAL A 47 13.23 2.84 16.00
CA VAL A 47 12.42 2.74 17.22
C VAL A 47 12.38 4.03 18.04
N GLY A 48 13.38 4.90 17.87
CA GLY A 48 13.46 6.21 18.53
C GLY A 48 12.69 7.33 17.82
N TYR A 49 12.04 7.08 16.68
CA TYR A 49 11.21 8.08 16.01
C TYR A 49 9.83 8.19 16.64
N ASP A 50 9.25 9.39 16.57
CA ASP A 50 7.88 9.63 17.01
C ASP A 50 6.87 8.75 16.26
N ALA A 51 7.17 8.43 14.99
CA ALA A 51 6.34 7.58 14.13
C ALA A 51 7.18 6.56 13.32
N PRO A 52 7.58 5.42 13.92
CA PRO A 52 8.34 4.37 13.22
C PRO A 52 7.59 3.80 12.00
N GLU A 53 6.26 3.73 12.06
CA GLU A 53 5.40 3.31 10.94
C GLU A 53 5.51 4.25 9.74
N ALA A 54 5.68 5.56 9.94
CA ALA A 54 5.82 6.51 8.84
C ALA A 54 7.11 6.24 8.05
N TYR A 55 8.21 5.92 8.74
CA TYR A 55 9.45 5.51 8.10
C TYR A 55 9.26 4.22 7.28
N LEU A 56 8.58 3.22 7.87
CA LEU A 56 8.27 1.96 7.19
C LEU A 56 7.43 2.20 5.91
N HIS A 57 6.40 3.05 5.97
CA HIS A 57 5.56 3.38 4.81
C HIS A 57 6.32 4.09 3.70
N VAL A 58 7.20 5.04 4.04
CA VAL A 58 8.06 5.72 3.06
C VAL A 58 9.01 4.72 2.40
N THR A 59 9.64 3.85 3.18
CA THR A 59 10.54 2.80 2.67
C THR A 59 9.79 1.83 1.74
N MET A 60 8.61 1.36 2.14
CA MET A 60 7.75 0.48 1.33
C MET A 60 7.34 1.15 0.01
N THR A 61 6.91 2.41 0.07
CA THR A 61 6.53 3.22 -1.10
C THR A 61 7.65 3.31 -2.13
N ARG A 62 8.87 3.65 -1.69
CA ARG A 62 10.03 3.77 -2.57
C ARG A 62 10.36 2.44 -3.25
N LYS A 63 10.23 1.32 -2.53
CA LYS A 63 10.46 -0.04 -3.05
C LYS A 63 9.40 -0.45 -4.06
N ALA A 64 8.11 -0.24 -3.75
CA ALA A 64 7.01 -0.47 -4.68
C ALA A 64 7.20 0.30 -5.99
N PHE A 65 7.58 1.58 -5.90
CA PHE A 65 7.79 2.40 -7.08
C PHE A 65 9.03 1.98 -7.89
N ARG A 66 10.11 1.55 -7.23
CA ARG A 66 11.28 0.97 -7.90
C ARG A 66 10.90 -0.30 -8.68
N LEU A 67 10.15 -1.21 -8.05
CA LEU A 67 9.67 -2.44 -8.67
C LEU A 67 8.79 -2.14 -9.89
N PHE A 68 7.86 -1.19 -9.77
CA PHE A 68 7.05 -0.73 -10.90
C PHE A 68 7.91 -0.28 -12.09
N ARG A 69 8.91 0.59 -11.87
CA ARG A 69 9.80 1.05 -12.95
C ARG A 69 10.57 -0.10 -13.59
N GLN A 70 10.89 -1.13 -12.83
CA GLN A 70 11.56 -2.33 -13.34
C GLN A 70 10.62 -3.18 -14.19
N ARG A 71 9.45 -3.57 -13.68
CA ARG A 71 8.44 -4.34 -14.43
C ARG A 71 8.00 -3.63 -15.70
N ARG A 72 7.91 -2.29 -15.68
CA ARG A 72 7.59 -1.51 -16.88
C ARG A 72 8.56 -1.70 -18.03
N ARG A 73 9.84 -1.93 -17.74
CA ARG A 73 10.86 -2.23 -18.75
C ARG A 73 10.78 -3.69 -19.24
N GLN A 74 10.13 -4.56 -18.48
CA GLN A 74 10.02 -6.00 -18.73
C GLN A 74 8.65 -6.41 -19.33
N GLU A 75 7.69 -5.48 -19.43
CA GLU A 75 6.33 -5.69 -19.98
C GLU A 75 5.49 -6.77 -19.27
N GLU A 76 5.86 -7.13 -18.05
CA GLU A 76 5.15 -8.16 -17.28
C GLU A 76 3.93 -7.58 -16.56
N VAL A 77 2.77 -8.25 -16.70
CA VAL A 77 1.58 -8.03 -15.90
C VAL A 77 1.12 -9.36 -15.33
N ALA A 78 1.16 -9.51 -14.00
CA ALA A 78 0.68 -10.71 -13.32
C ALA A 78 -0.72 -10.46 -12.72
N ALA A 79 -1.53 -11.50 -12.62
CA ALA A 79 -2.91 -11.43 -12.13
C ALA A 79 -2.97 -11.28 -10.60
N LEU A 80 -3.87 -10.44 -10.09
CA LEU A 80 -4.00 -10.21 -8.65
C LEU A 80 -4.63 -11.41 -7.93
N GLU A 81 -3.88 -12.03 -7.01
CA GLU A 81 -4.41 -13.04 -6.09
C GLU A 81 -4.92 -12.39 -4.80
N LEU A 82 -6.20 -12.63 -4.47
CA LEU A 82 -6.87 -12.02 -3.31
C LEU A 82 -6.92 -12.96 -2.11
N PRO A 83 -6.63 -12.46 -0.89
CA PRO A 83 -6.77 -13.26 0.32
C PRO A 83 -8.25 -13.46 0.69
N ARG A 84 -8.54 -14.49 1.49
CA ARG A 84 -9.89 -14.74 2.05
C ARG A 84 -9.97 -14.15 3.46
N VAL A 85 -11.04 -13.42 3.78
CA VAL A 85 -11.25 -12.88 5.14
C VAL A 85 -12.16 -13.82 5.92
N PRO A 86 -11.79 -14.23 7.15
CA PRO A 86 -12.68 -14.99 8.03
C PRO A 86 -13.90 -14.14 8.46
N HIS A 87 -15.09 -14.74 8.49
CA HIS A 87 -16.34 -14.12 8.97
C HIS A 87 -16.82 -12.88 8.20
N GLU A 88 -16.39 -12.70 6.95
CA GLU A 88 -16.94 -11.68 6.06
C GLU A 88 -18.34 -12.04 5.56
N THR A 89 -19.21 -11.05 5.39
CA THR A 89 -20.46 -11.25 4.64
C THR A 89 -20.12 -11.38 3.14
N PRO A 90 -20.88 -12.16 2.35
CA PRO A 90 -20.66 -12.25 0.91
C PRO A 90 -20.68 -10.88 0.21
N ASP A 91 -21.57 -9.98 0.63
CA ASP A 91 -21.76 -8.67 -0.01
C ASP A 91 -20.56 -7.73 0.25
N ASP A 92 -20.05 -7.67 1.49
CA ASP A 92 -18.85 -6.88 1.82
C ASP A 92 -17.62 -7.38 1.06
N ALA A 93 -17.48 -8.71 0.95
CA ALA A 93 -16.39 -9.34 0.21
C ALA A 93 -16.45 -9.02 -1.28
N ILE A 94 -17.64 -9.04 -1.88
CA ILE A 94 -17.85 -8.69 -3.30
C ILE A 94 -17.46 -7.22 -3.53
N ALA A 95 -18.00 -6.30 -2.72
CA ALA A 95 -17.72 -4.87 -2.87
C ALA A 95 -16.22 -4.56 -2.72
N ALA A 96 -15.53 -5.16 -1.74
CA ALA A 96 -14.10 -4.97 -1.56
C ALA A 96 -13.29 -5.52 -2.75
N LYS A 97 -13.67 -6.68 -3.30
CA LYS A 97 -13.03 -7.28 -4.48
C LYS A 97 -13.22 -6.45 -5.74
N GLU A 98 -14.40 -5.87 -5.95
CA GLU A 98 -14.69 -5.00 -7.09
C GLU A 98 -13.84 -3.73 -7.05
N VAL A 99 -13.76 -3.06 -5.89
CA VAL A 99 -12.91 -1.87 -5.69
C VAL A 99 -11.45 -2.23 -5.91
N LEU A 100 -10.99 -3.34 -5.36
CA LEU A 100 -9.61 -3.79 -5.49
C LEU A 100 -9.25 -4.15 -6.94
N ALA A 101 -10.12 -4.85 -7.67
CA ALA A 101 -9.96 -5.11 -9.09
C ALA A 101 -9.95 -3.83 -9.92
N ALA A 102 -10.79 -2.85 -9.57
CA ALA A 102 -10.81 -1.55 -10.25
C ALA A 102 -9.49 -0.79 -10.06
N ILE A 103 -8.93 -0.80 -8.85
CA ILE A 103 -7.62 -0.21 -8.54
C ILE A 103 -6.50 -0.96 -9.27
N ALA A 104 -6.51 -2.30 -9.24
CA ALA A 104 -5.52 -3.13 -9.92
C ALA A 104 -5.50 -2.90 -11.43
N GLY A 105 -6.65 -2.58 -12.04
CA GLY A 105 -6.78 -2.22 -13.44
C GLY A 105 -6.29 -0.81 -13.81
N LEU A 106 -5.91 0.03 -12.84
CA LEU A 106 -5.33 1.34 -13.15
C LEU A 106 -3.89 1.22 -13.66
N PRO A 107 -3.45 2.11 -14.58
CA PRO A 107 -2.04 2.27 -14.88
C PRO A 107 -1.24 2.49 -13.59
N PRO A 108 -0.07 1.87 -13.40
CA PRO A 108 0.49 1.82 -12.05
C PRO A 108 0.93 3.19 -11.49
N THR A 109 1.31 4.15 -12.34
CA THR A 109 1.57 5.53 -11.89
C THR A 109 0.29 6.20 -11.37
N GLN A 110 -0.85 5.97 -12.01
CA GLN A 110 -2.16 6.48 -11.55
C GLN A 110 -2.54 5.83 -10.22
N ARG A 111 -2.32 4.52 -10.09
CA ARG A 111 -2.52 3.76 -8.85
C ARG A 111 -1.65 4.27 -7.70
N ALA A 112 -0.35 4.45 -7.93
CA ALA A 112 0.57 4.97 -6.92
C ALA A 112 0.17 6.37 -6.45
N VAL A 113 -0.14 7.27 -7.39
CA VAL A 113 -0.63 8.62 -7.07
C VAL A 113 -1.93 8.57 -6.27
N LEU A 114 -2.90 7.73 -6.68
CA LEU A 114 -4.17 7.58 -5.98
C LEU A 114 -3.94 7.12 -4.53
N VAL A 115 -3.15 6.06 -4.32
CA VAL A 115 -2.87 5.51 -2.99
C VAL A 115 -2.17 6.55 -2.11
N HIS A 116 -1.11 7.20 -2.58
CA HIS A 116 -0.39 8.17 -1.75
C HIS A 116 -1.22 9.41 -1.40
N CYS A 117 -1.98 9.94 -2.36
CA CYS A 117 -2.81 11.11 -2.09
C CYS A 117 -4.05 10.78 -1.25
N CYS A 118 -4.70 9.65 -1.48
CA CYS A 118 -6.00 9.34 -0.87
C CYS A 118 -5.88 8.53 0.44
N LEU A 119 -4.94 7.58 0.53
CA LEU A 119 -4.75 6.76 1.72
C LEU A 119 -3.70 7.32 2.67
N ASP A 120 -2.53 7.67 2.13
CA ASP A 120 -1.42 8.19 2.94
C ASP A 120 -1.58 9.69 3.27
N GLY A 121 -2.47 10.40 2.58
CA GLY A 121 -2.70 11.84 2.79
C GLY A 121 -1.52 12.71 2.38
N MET A 122 -0.63 12.20 1.53
CA MET A 122 0.56 12.92 1.09
C MET A 122 0.19 14.12 0.21
N ARG A 123 0.89 15.24 0.39
CA ARG A 123 0.73 16.39 -0.50
C ARG A 123 1.24 16.02 -1.88
N GLN A 124 0.61 16.56 -2.92
CA GLN A 124 1.00 16.26 -4.30
C GLN A 124 2.47 16.56 -4.61
N GLN A 125 3.07 17.54 -3.92
CA GLN A 125 4.51 17.82 -4.03
C GLN A 125 5.36 16.68 -3.46
N ASP A 126 5.02 16.17 -2.27
CA ASP A 126 5.75 15.07 -1.65
C ASP A 126 5.64 13.79 -2.50
N VAL A 127 4.46 13.56 -3.11
CA VAL A 127 4.24 12.47 -4.07
C VAL A 127 5.09 12.67 -5.33
N ALA A 128 5.16 13.90 -5.85
CA ALA A 128 5.99 14.24 -7.01
C ALA A 128 7.47 13.91 -6.75
N ASP A 129 7.98 14.28 -5.59
CA ASP A 129 9.37 14.04 -5.20
C ASP A 129 9.67 12.54 -5.04
N VAL A 130 8.75 11.79 -4.45
CA VAL A 130 8.86 10.33 -4.26
C VAL A 130 8.81 9.57 -5.60
N LEU A 131 7.93 9.99 -6.50
CA LEU A 131 7.74 9.34 -7.80
C LEU A 131 8.70 9.90 -8.88
N GLY A 132 9.42 10.99 -8.61
CA GLY A 132 10.29 11.64 -9.59
C GLY A 132 9.54 12.18 -10.81
N ILE A 133 8.34 12.72 -10.61
CA ILE A 133 7.49 13.31 -11.65
C ILE A 133 7.11 14.75 -11.28
N GLN A 134 6.54 15.52 -12.21
CA GLN A 134 6.10 16.89 -11.92
C GLN A 134 4.82 16.91 -11.08
N ARG A 135 4.65 17.91 -10.20
CA ARG A 135 3.42 18.09 -9.41
C ARG A 135 2.15 18.16 -10.29
N GLY A 136 2.23 18.85 -11.42
CA GLY A 136 1.12 18.90 -12.38
C GLY A 136 0.77 17.51 -12.96
N THR A 137 1.79 16.67 -13.16
CA THR A 137 1.61 15.27 -13.60
C THR A 137 0.95 14.43 -12.50
N VAL A 138 1.28 14.65 -11.23
CA VAL A 138 0.57 14.05 -10.08
C VAL A 138 -0.91 14.41 -10.13
N ALA A 139 -1.25 15.70 -10.24
CA ALA A 139 -2.64 16.16 -10.32
C ALA A 139 -3.40 15.51 -11.49
N ALA A 140 -2.79 15.45 -12.67
CA ALA A 140 -3.37 14.82 -13.85
C ALA A 140 -3.58 13.30 -13.67
N HIS A 141 -2.62 12.59 -13.09
CA HIS A 141 -2.75 11.16 -12.79
C HIS A 141 -3.82 10.90 -11.74
N LEU A 142 -3.91 11.72 -10.70
CA LEU A 142 -4.94 11.62 -9.68
C LEU A 142 -6.33 11.78 -10.29
N HIS A 143 -6.53 12.80 -11.13
CA HIS A 143 -7.78 13.01 -11.82
C HIS A 143 -8.17 11.81 -12.71
N LYS A 144 -7.23 11.30 -13.52
CA LYS A 144 -7.45 10.13 -14.37
C LYS A 144 -7.78 8.86 -13.58
N ALA A 145 -7.08 8.64 -12.46
CA ALA A 145 -7.34 7.50 -11.57
C ALA A 145 -8.77 7.53 -11.04
N ARG A 146 -9.20 8.69 -10.53
CA ARG A 146 -10.55 8.92 -9.99
C ARG A 146 -11.63 8.73 -11.05
N ALA A 147 -11.43 9.29 -12.24
CA ALA A 147 -12.35 9.13 -13.35
C ALA A 147 -12.50 7.65 -13.77
N ALA A 148 -11.40 6.91 -13.85
CA ALA A 148 -11.43 5.49 -14.17
C ALA A 148 -12.13 4.65 -13.08
N LEU A 149 -11.88 4.94 -11.79
CA LEU A 149 -12.56 4.27 -10.70
C LEU A 149 -14.06 4.56 -10.66
N SER A 150 -14.45 5.81 -10.88
CA SER A 150 -15.85 6.20 -10.98
C SER A 150 -16.60 5.41 -12.05
N VAL A 151 -16.04 5.32 -13.26
CA VAL A 151 -16.65 4.55 -14.35
C VAL A 151 -16.76 3.07 -14.00
N LYS A 152 -15.69 2.49 -13.43
CA LYS A 152 -15.66 1.07 -13.06
C LYS A 152 -16.60 0.71 -11.90
N LEU A 153 -16.80 1.63 -10.96
CA LEU A 153 -17.55 1.39 -9.72
C LEU A 153 -18.94 2.03 -9.71
N GLY A 154 -19.34 2.72 -10.79
CA GLY A 154 -20.62 3.44 -10.86
C GLY A 154 -20.74 4.59 -9.85
N ILE A 155 -19.61 5.14 -9.37
CA ILE A 155 -19.58 6.24 -8.38
C ILE A 155 -19.51 7.58 -9.13
N PRO A 156 -20.25 8.64 -8.78
CA PRO A 156 -20.11 9.94 -9.45
C PRO A 156 -18.70 10.55 -9.33
N VAL A 157 -18.07 11.02 -10.44
CA VAL A 157 -16.79 11.77 -10.39
C VAL A 157 -17.04 13.21 -9.89
N PRO A 158 -16.38 13.69 -8.84
CA PRO A 158 -16.32 15.12 -8.55
C PRO A 158 -15.48 15.86 -9.62
N THR A 159 -16.04 16.86 -10.28
CA THR A 159 -15.36 17.57 -11.39
C THR A 159 -14.30 18.55 -10.88
N LEU A 160 -13.26 18.82 -11.70
CA LEU A 160 -12.12 19.71 -11.38
C LEU A 160 -12.51 21.17 -11.07
N ARG A 161 -13.75 21.58 -11.36
CA ARG A 161 -14.25 22.95 -11.11
C ARG A 161 -14.81 23.16 -9.72
N ASP A 162 -14.95 22.11 -8.92
CA ASP A 162 -15.45 22.24 -7.55
C ASP A 162 -14.27 22.44 -6.57
N PRO A 163 -14.05 23.66 -6.04
CA PRO A 163 -12.97 23.92 -5.08
C PRO A 163 -13.09 23.12 -3.77
N SER A 164 -14.21 22.42 -3.55
CA SER A 164 -14.36 21.49 -2.44
C SER A 164 -13.34 20.34 -2.49
N TRP A 165 -12.73 19.97 -3.63
CA TRP A 165 -11.72 18.91 -3.69
C TRP A 165 -10.49 19.16 -2.79
N ALA A 166 -10.20 20.43 -2.47
CA ALA A 166 -9.09 20.83 -1.61
C ALA A 166 -9.45 20.84 -0.12
N SER A 167 -10.75 20.82 0.23
CA SER A 167 -11.25 21.05 1.61
C SER A 167 -12.38 20.10 2.05
N ALA A 168 -12.85 19.19 1.19
CA ALA A 168 -14.03 18.36 1.44
C ALA A 168 -13.71 17.12 2.30
N PRO A 169 -14.64 16.72 3.19
CA PRO A 169 -14.50 15.51 3.99
C PRO A 169 -14.51 14.26 3.08
N ALA A 170 -13.39 13.53 3.05
CA ALA A 170 -13.22 12.15 2.57
C ALA A 170 -14.15 11.72 1.41
N HIS A 171 -13.73 12.02 0.17
CA HIS A 171 -14.32 11.49 -1.07
C HIS A 171 -14.62 9.98 -0.95
N VAL A 172 -15.71 9.51 -1.56
CA VAL A 172 -16.14 8.10 -1.55
C VAL A 172 -15.01 7.13 -1.87
N GLU A 173 -14.10 7.51 -2.77
CA GLU A 173 -12.87 6.79 -3.09
C GLU A 173 -11.93 6.57 -1.89
N VAL A 174 -11.79 7.54 -0.98
CA VAL A 174 -10.98 7.42 0.24
C VAL A 174 -11.63 6.42 1.18
N LYS A 175 -12.96 6.47 1.33
CA LYS A 175 -13.71 5.51 2.13
C LYS A 175 -13.59 4.10 1.56
N ALA A 176 -13.76 3.95 0.24
CA ALA A 176 -13.61 2.69 -0.45
C ALA A 176 -12.18 2.13 -0.32
N LEU A 177 -11.16 2.96 -0.53
CA LEU A 177 -9.77 2.58 -0.37
C LEU A 177 -9.45 2.16 1.07
N ARG A 178 -9.95 2.90 2.08
CA ARG A 178 -9.76 2.55 3.50
C ARG A 178 -10.48 1.27 3.87
N HIS A 179 -11.68 1.07 3.35
CA HIS A 179 -12.43 -0.16 3.55
C HIS A 179 -11.67 -1.36 2.97
N VAL A 180 -11.16 -1.26 1.74
CA VAL A 180 -10.32 -2.32 1.13
C VAL A 180 -9.01 -2.53 1.90
N GLU A 181 -8.35 -1.45 2.35
CA GLU A 181 -7.14 -1.56 3.19
C GLU A 181 -7.44 -2.34 4.48
N GLN A 182 -8.54 -2.03 5.16
CA GLN A 182 -8.98 -2.70 6.39
C GLN A 182 -9.37 -4.16 6.13
N TRP A 183 -10.11 -4.41 5.06
CA TRP A 183 -10.53 -5.74 4.63
C TRP A 183 -9.31 -6.64 4.34
N LEU A 184 -8.35 -6.15 3.55
CA LEU A 184 -7.09 -6.84 3.29
C LEU A 184 -6.28 -7.05 4.58
N ALA A 185 -6.18 -6.03 5.43
CA ALA A 185 -5.44 -6.13 6.68
C ALA A 185 -6.05 -7.18 7.63
N ALA A 186 -7.37 -7.29 7.70
CA ALA A 186 -8.05 -8.35 8.45
C ALA A 186 -7.72 -9.74 7.88
N ALA A 187 -7.73 -9.89 6.55
CA ALA A 187 -7.31 -11.11 5.87
C ALA A 187 -5.87 -11.51 6.25
N PHE A 188 -4.93 -10.57 6.14
CA PHE A 188 -3.51 -10.82 6.39
C PHE A 188 -3.19 -11.00 7.87
N ALA A 189 -3.98 -10.43 8.78
CA ALA A 189 -3.85 -10.71 10.20
C ALA A 189 -4.15 -12.18 10.53
N ALA A 190 -5.10 -12.79 9.82
CA ALA A 190 -5.46 -14.20 9.95
C ALA A 190 -4.54 -15.16 9.15
N ASP A 191 -3.85 -14.66 8.13
CA ASP A 191 -2.98 -15.45 7.25
C ASP A 191 -1.57 -15.65 7.84
N VAL A 192 -1.47 -16.59 8.78
CA VAL A 192 -0.21 -16.97 9.45
C VAL A 192 0.87 -17.38 8.45
N MET A 193 0.51 -18.16 7.43
CA MET A 193 1.46 -18.66 6.44
C MET A 193 2.14 -17.51 5.68
N THR A 194 1.39 -16.49 5.30
CA THR A 194 1.94 -15.35 4.56
C THR A 194 2.78 -14.46 5.45
N ARG A 195 2.39 -14.28 6.71
CA ARG A 195 3.21 -13.58 7.70
C ARG A 195 4.55 -14.29 7.86
N ASP A 196 4.55 -15.61 7.98
CA ASP A 196 5.76 -16.40 8.20
C ASP A 196 6.64 -16.41 6.94
N ARG A 197 6.07 -16.42 5.73
CA ARG A 197 6.81 -16.24 4.46
C ARG A 197 7.51 -14.89 4.40
N VAL A 198 6.80 -13.79 4.67
CA VAL A 198 7.40 -12.45 4.70
C VAL A 198 8.46 -12.35 5.79
N ARG A 199 8.23 -12.95 6.96
CA ARG A 199 9.23 -12.96 8.04
C ARG A 199 10.49 -13.74 7.65
N ALA A 200 10.34 -14.93 7.08
CA ALA A 200 11.46 -15.72 6.61
C ALA A 200 12.30 -14.95 5.57
N ALA A 201 11.66 -14.24 4.65
CA ALA A 201 12.35 -13.40 3.67
C ALA A 201 13.13 -12.25 4.35
N VAL A 202 12.58 -11.63 5.39
CA VAL A 202 13.29 -10.63 6.20
C VAL A 202 14.52 -11.24 6.86
N ASP A 203 14.38 -12.41 7.49
CA ASP A 203 15.45 -13.09 8.21
C ASP A 203 16.57 -13.59 7.28
N LEU A 204 16.26 -13.93 6.01
CA LEU A 204 17.27 -14.29 5.01
C LEU A 204 18.18 -13.10 4.64
N VAL A 205 17.61 -11.91 4.50
CA VAL A 205 18.36 -10.68 4.15
C VAL A 205 19.03 -10.06 5.38
N HIS A 206 18.46 -10.30 6.56
CA HIS A 206 18.97 -9.79 7.82
C HIS A 206 18.76 -10.81 8.95
N PRO A 207 19.69 -11.78 9.12
CA PRO A 207 19.53 -12.80 10.14
C PRO A 207 19.43 -12.19 11.53
N PRO A 208 18.62 -12.77 12.42
CA PRO A 208 18.46 -12.25 13.77
C PRO A 208 19.80 -12.24 14.52
N GLN A 209 20.42 -11.07 14.61
CA GLN A 209 21.57 -10.81 15.48
C GLN A 209 21.24 -11.16 16.95
N ARG A 210 22.18 -11.72 17.73
CA ARG A 210 21.93 -12.22 19.10
C ARG A 210 21.35 -11.20 20.11
N TRP A 211 21.29 -9.92 19.77
CA TRP A 211 20.82 -8.81 20.59
C TRP A 211 19.28 -8.65 20.63
N TRP A 212 18.50 -9.35 19.79
CA TRP A 212 17.02 -9.23 19.74
C TRP A 212 16.29 -9.82 20.96
N ARG A 213 16.94 -10.63 21.80
CA ARG A 213 16.32 -11.33 22.95
C ARG A 213 16.63 -10.71 24.32
N ARG A 214 17.09 -9.47 24.39
CA ARG A 214 17.25 -8.76 25.69
C ARG A 214 16.47 -7.46 25.67
N GLY A 215 15.51 -7.36 26.58
CA GLY A 215 14.64 -6.20 26.81
C GLY A 215 13.24 -6.66 27.12
#